data_AF-A0A2Z6NNP9-F1
#
_entry.id   AF-A0A2Z6NNP9-F1
#
_cell.length_a   1.000
_cell.length_b   1.000
_cell.length_c   1.000
_cell.angle_alpha   90.00
_cell.angle_beta   90.00
_cell.angle_gamma   90.00
#
_symmetry.space_group_name_H-M   'P 1'
#
loop_
_entity.id
_entity.type
_entity.pdbx_description
1 polymer ?
#
loop_
_entity_poly.entity_id
_entity_poly.type
_entity_poly.pdbx_seq_one_letter_code
_entity_poly.pdbx_strand_id
1 'polypeptide(L)'
;MGKILRETAKPSSSSWSPSSSSEPATTSSTSITETVKGSHQFKIKGGYKRFFKRTALETSDYLKDDCLSVNCSVGVVRSHTEGPKIYSIAIPPSNIGHQFGQFLESGKGSDVSFEVDGEVFTAHKLVLAARSPVFRAQLYGPMKDHNTKCIKVEDMEAPVFKLVTIMPSSLDLNEKMLNSVMQTDGFEYLKESCPSVLTELLEYVARFTEHSDFMCKHRNEAILDGSDVNGRRVKQRL
;
A
#
# COMPACT_ATOMS: atom_id res chain seq x y z
N MET A 1 30.15 19.03 38.03
CA MET A 1 30.77 20.12 38.81
C MET A 1 30.37 21.45 38.16
N GLY A 2 29.55 22.26 38.81
CA GLY A 2 29.17 23.58 38.31
C GLY A 2 28.58 24.39 39.46
N LYS A 3 29.33 25.39 39.92
CA LYS A 3 29.11 26.14 41.15
C LYS A 3 27.86 27.03 41.03
N ILE A 4 27.03 27.08 42.08
CA ILE A 4 25.98 28.10 42.22
C ILE A 4 26.48 29.13 43.24
N LEU A 5 26.73 30.34 42.76
CA LEU A 5 27.07 31.48 43.60
C LEU A 5 25.80 31.93 44.33
N ARG A 6 25.81 31.87 45.66
CA ARG A 6 24.77 32.46 46.51
C ARG A 6 25.07 33.95 46.66
N GLU A 7 24.10 34.81 46.37
CA GLU A 7 24.14 36.20 46.80
C GLU A 7 23.12 36.42 47.92
N THR A 8 23.60 37.04 49.00
CA THR A 8 22.91 37.24 50.27
C THR A 8 22.29 38.64 50.28
N ALA A 9 21.06 38.74 50.79
CA ALA A 9 20.31 39.99 50.90
C ALA A 9 20.82 40.87 52.05
N LYS A 10 20.80 42.21 51.89
CA LYS A 10 20.54 43.20 52.97
C LYS A 10 20.26 44.62 52.41
N PRO A 11 19.71 45.58 53.20
CA PRO A 11 18.42 46.21 52.90
C PRO A 11 18.49 47.75 52.74
N SER A 12 17.51 48.37 52.08
CA SER A 12 17.16 49.79 52.34
C SER A 12 15.86 50.25 51.67
N SER A 13 15.01 50.83 52.53
CA SER A 13 14.09 51.97 52.34
C SER A 13 13.27 52.13 51.06
N SER A 14 11.97 51.88 51.24
CA SER A 14 10.81 52.67 50.79
C SER A 14 10.99 53.71 49.69
N SER A 15 10.25 53.53 48.59
CA SER A 15 9.29 54.53 48.10
C SER A 15 8.45 53.94 46.97
N TRP A 16 7.13 54.06 47.11
CA TRP A 16 6.12 53.55 46.17
C TRP A 16 6.21 54.28 44.82
N SER A 17 6.13 53.53 43.72
CA SER A 17 5.63 54.04 42.44
C SER A 17 5.04 52.89 41.59
N PRO A 18 4.09 53.20 40.68
CA PRO A 18 3.07 52.26 40.24
C PRO A 18 3.45 51.65 38.90
N SER A 19 3.43 50.31 38.77
CA SER A 19 3.55 49.73 37.43
C SER A 19 3.11 48.27 37.32
N SER A 20 2.42 48.04 36.21
CA SER A 20 2.31 46.80 35.43
C SER A 20 1.67 45.61 36.12
N SER A 21 0.49 45.25 35.62
CA SER A 21 -0.01 43.88 35.63
C SER A 21 1.10 42.93 35.18
N SER A 22 1.75 42.28 36.14
CA SER A 22 2.79 41.30 35.87
C SER A 22 2.16 40.13 35.13
N GLU A 23 2.51 39.94 33.86
CA GLU A 23 2.19 38.70 33.16
C GLU A 23 2.72 37.51 33.99
N PRO A 24 1.93 36.44 34.15
CA PRO A 24 2.33 35.33 35.00
C PRO A 24 3.58 34.65 34.43
N ALA A 25 4.63 34.55 35.24
CA ALA A 25 5.87 33.85 34.90
C ALA A 25 5.54 32.44 34.36
N THR A 26 5.77 32.25 33.06
CA THR A 26 5.57 30.97 32.40
C THR A 26 6.87 30.20 32.50
N THR A 27 6.91 29.18 33.37
CA THR A 27 8.03 28.24 33.39
C THR A 27 8.02 27.45 32.09
N SER A 28 9.10 27.56 31.31
CA SER A 28 9.29 26.77 30.09
C SER A 28 10.56 25.96 30.20
N SER A 29 10.48 24.67 29.87
CA SER A 29 11.64 23.80 29.74
C SER A 29 11.84 23.43 28.27
N THR A 30 13.08 23.41 27.82
CA THR A 30 13.46 23.04 26.45
C THR A 30 14.41 21.87 26.51
N SER A 31 14.06 20.78 25.84
CA SER A 31 14.95 19.64 25.61
C SER A 31 15.31 19.57 24.13
N ILE A 32 16.55 19.26 23.84
CA ILE A 32 17.05 19.05 22.48
C ILE A 32 17.51 17.60 22.40
N THR A 33 16.99 16.85 21.43
CA THR A 33 17.39 15.46 21.19
C THR A 33 17.93 15.34 19.77
N GLU A 34 19.15 14.82 19.66
CA GLU A 34 19.76 14.48 18.38
C GLU A 34 19.25 13.13 17.87
N THR A 35 18.93 13.06 16.59
CA THR A 35 18.45 11.85 15.92
C THR A 35 19.20 11.65 14.60
N VAL A 36 19.06 10.45 14.03
CA VAL A 36 19.70 10.06 12.75
C VAL A 36 19.29 10.97 11.57
N LYS A 37 18.19 11.72 11.69
CA LYS A 37 17.67 12.65 10.67
C LYS A 37 17.79 14.12 11.06
N GLY A 38 18.56 14.45 12.10
CA GLY A 38 18.79 15.83 12.58
C GLY A 38 18.39 16.04 14.04
N SER A 39 18.26 17.30 14.45
CA SER A 39 17.94 17.68 15.83
C SER A 39 16.45 18.04 15.98
N HIS A 40 15.81 17.53 17.03
CA HIS A 40 14.44 17.91 17.40
C HIS A 40 14.44 18.70 18.71
N GLN A 41 13.80 19.88 18.69
CA GLN A 41 13.58 20.71 19.87
C GLN A 41 12.18 20.48 20.44
N PHE A 42 12.12 20.06 21.70
CA PHE A 42 10.88 19.92 22.46
C PHE A 42 10.77 21.07 23.45
N LYS A 43 9.79 21.95 23.24
CA LYS A 43 9.49 23.05 24.16
C LYS A 43 8.20 22.75 24.92
N ILE A 44 8.32 22.45 26.20
CA ILE A 44 7.17 22.28 27.07
C ILE A 44 6.81 23.64 27.65
N LYS A 45 5.61 24.13 27.31
CA LYS A 45 5.03 25.35 27.88
C LYS A 45 3.81 24.97 28.71
N GLY A 46 3.76 25.46 29.94
CA GLY A 46 2.64 25.23 30.86
C GLY A 46 2.91 24.17 31.92
N GLY A 47 2.02 24.14 32.91
CA GLY A 47 2.10 23.31 34.12
C GLY A 47 1.14 23.82 35.18
N TYR A 48 1.03 23.12 36.31
CA TYR A 48 0.15 23.54 37.41
C TYR A 48 0.85 24.57 38.30
N LYS A 49 0.37 25.82 38.30
CA LYS A 49 0.94 26.93 39.09
C LYS A 49 0.96 26.69 40.61
N ARG A 50 0.15 25.76 41.11
CA ARG A 50 0.06 25.38 42.53
C ARG A 50 0.15 23.86 42.69
N PHE A 51 1.12 23.24 42.02
CA PHE A 51 1.32 21.79 42.04
C PHE A 51 1.49 21.24 43.46
N PHE A 52 2.30 21.90 44.30
CA PHE A 52 2.51 21.50 45.69
C PHE A 52 2.85 22.73 46.56
N LYS A 53 2.30 22.83 47.78
CA LYS A 53 2.65 23.92 48.71
C LYS A 53 4.05 23.69 49.27
N ARG A 54 4.90 24.71 49.23
CA ARG A 54 6.29 24.65 49.75
C ARG A 54 6.38 24.06 51.16
N THR A 55 5.60 24.60 52.11
CA THR A 55 5.64 24.17 53.51
C THR A 55 5.30 22.70 53.68
N ALA A 56 4.40 22.15 52.84
CA ALA A 56 4.05 20.74 52.89
C ALA A 56 5.10 19.86 52.20
N LEU A 57 5.82 20.38 51.20
CA LEU A 57 6.90 19.67 50.51
C LEU A 57 8.12 19.51 51.42
N GLU A 58 8.52 20.60 52.09
CA GLU A 58 9.66 20.65 53.01
C GLU A 58 9.48 19.72 54.22
N THR A 59 8.24 19.44 54.62
CA THR A 59 7.93 18.51 55.72
C THR A 59 7.59 17.09 55.25
N SER A 60 7.64 16.80 53.95
CA SER A 60 7.26 15.51 53.38
C SER A 60 8.46 14.60 53.11
N ASP A 61 8.21 13.30 53.01
CA ASP A 61 9.23 12.31 52.62
C ASP A 61 9.63 12.37 51.13
N TYR A 62 9.06 13.30 50.36
CA TYR A 62 9.34 13.47 48.93
C TYR A 62 10.61 14.29 48.66
N LEU A 63 11.04 15.13 49.61
CA LEU A 63 12.29 15.88 49.53
C LEU A 63 13.37 15.14 50.32
N LYS A 64 14.38 14.63 49.62
CA LYS A 64 15.50 13.88 50.25
C LYS A 64 16.81 14.51 49.79
N ASP A 65 17.69 14.86 50.73
CA ASP A 65 19.01 15.48 50.45
C ASP A 65 18.93 16.71 49.52
N ASP A 66 18.00 17.63 49.81
CA ASP A 66 17.68 18.80 48.97
C ASP A 66 17.30 18.46 47.51
N CYS A 67 16.97 17.20 47.23
CA CYS A 67 16.59 16.70 45.91
C CYS A 67 15.11 16.31 45.86
N LEU A 68 14.43 16.76 44.80
CA LEU A 68 13.06 16.39 44.46
C LEU A 68 13.07 15.67 43.11
N SER A 69 12.52 14.45 43.07
CA SER A 69 12.32 13.71 41.83
C SER A 69 10.87 13.84 41.36
N VAL A 70 10.67 14.37 40.15
CA VAL A 70 9.34 14.57 39.56
C VAL A 70 9.17 13.61 38.38
N ASN A 71 8.21 12.70 38.49
CA ASN A 71 7.82 11.84 37.37
C ASN A 71 6.71 12.51 36.55
N CYS A 72 6.93 12.69 35.26
CA CYS A 72 5.96 13.28 34.34
C CYS A 72 5.71 12.33 33.17
N SER A 73 4.46 11.88 33.02
CA SER A 73 4.03 11.05 31.89
C SER A 73 3.39 11.93 30.81
N VAL A 74 3.95 11.92 29.61
CA VAL A 74 3.45 12.69 28.47
C VAL A 74 2.77 11.74 27.48
N GLY A 75 1.48 11.91 27.26
CA GLY A 75 0.72 11.19 26.24
C GLY A 75 0.74 11.96 24.92
N VAL A 76 1.22 11.34 23.84
CA VAL A 76 1.12 11.90 22.48
C VAL A 76 -0.16 11.38 21.83
N VAL A 77 -1.16 12.25 21.68
CA VAL A 77 -2.37 11.93 20.93
C VAL A 77 -2.13 12.25 19.46
N ARG A 78 -2.19 11.22 18.59
CA ARG A 78 -2.26 11.43 17.14
C ARG A 78 -3.73 11.55 16.76
N SER A 79 -4.15 12.71 16.26
CA SER A 79 -5.44 12.84 15.60
C SER A 79 -5.36 12.18 14.22
N HIS A 80 -6.15 11.14 13.99
CA HIS A 80 -6.42 10.63 12.64
C HIS A 80 -7.77 11.22 12.19
N THR A 81 -7.78 11.95 11.09
CA THR A 81 -9.02 12.34 10.42
C THR A 81 -9.46 11.16 9.57
N GLU A 82 -10.44 10.38 10.05
CA GLU A 82 -11.17 9.48 9.16
C GLU A 82 -12.00 10.34 8.21
N GLY A 83 -11.81 10.15 6.90
CA GLY A 83 -12.70 10.74 5.89
C GLY A 83 -14.14 10.29 6.10
N PRO A 84 -15.11 10.85 5.34
CA PRO A 84 -16.50 10.39 5.42
C PRO A 84 -16.52 8.85 5.34
N LYS A 85 -17.31 8.18 6.18
CA LYS A 85 -17.59 6.74 6.00
C LYS A 85 -18.26 6.58 4.64
N ILE A 86 -17.45 6.40 3.60
CA ILE A 86 -17.92 6.01 2.28
C ILE A 86 -18.63 4.70 2.54
N TYR A 87 -19.92 4.62 2.24
CA TYR A 87 -20.66 3.36 2.23
C TYR A 87 -19.83 2.39 1.37
N SER A 88 -19.16 1.43 2.01
CA SER A 88 -18.35 0.46 1.29
C SER A 88 -19.33 -0.54 0.68
N ILE A 89 -19.83 -0.21 -0.50
CA ILE A 89 -20.50 -1.20 -1.34
C ILE A 89 -19.42 -2.24 -1.63
N ALA A 90 -19.65 -3.50 -1.25
CA ALA A 90 -18.73 -4.57 -1.60
C ALA A 90 -18.69 -4.66 -3.14
N ILE A 91 -17.62 -4.16 -3.74
CA ILE A 91 -17.42 -4.26 -5.19
C ILE A 91 -16.92 -5.68 -5.46
N PRO A 92 -17.66 -6.50 -6.23
CA PRO A 92 -17.19 -7.82 -6.58
C PRO A 92 -15.88 -7.71 -7.39
N PRO A 93 -14.93 -8.63 -7.20
CA PRO A 93 -13.73 -8.68 -8.02
C PRO A 93 -14.07 -8.74 -9.51
N SER A 94 -13.30 -8.04 -10.34
CA SER A 94 -13.54 -8.04 -11.78
C SER A 94 -13.20 -9.40 -12.39
N ASN A 95 -14.11 -9.95 -13.18
CA ASN A 95 -13.90 -11.19 -13.94
C ASN A 95 -13.70 -10.93 -15.45
N ILE A 96 -13.44 -9.67 -15.84
CA ILE A 96 -13.31 -9.27 -17.23
C ILE A 96 -12.19 -10.02 -17.95
N GLY A 97 -11.05 -10.25 -17.29
CA GLY A 97 -9.92 -10.98 -17.88
C GLY A 97 -10.28 -12.41 -18.26
N HIS A 98 -11.03 -13.11 -17.41
CA HIS A 98 -11.49 -14.48 -17.68
C HIS A 98 -12.53 -14.51 -18.81
N GLN A 99 -13.49 -13.57 -18.82
CA GLN A 99 -14.49 -13.48 -19.89
C GLN A 99 -13.85 -13.18 -21.25
N PHE A 100 -12.87 -12.26 -21.28
CA PHE A 100 -12.11 -11.97 -22.50
C PHE A 100 -11.20 -13.14 -22.90
N GLY A 101 -10.57 -13.83 -21.95
CA GLY A 101 -9.77 -15.03 -22.24
C GLY A 101 -10.60 -16.10 -22.96
N GLN A 102 -11.75 -16.47 -22.41
CA GLN A 102 -12.68 -17.41 -23.04
C GLN A 102 -13.15 -16.93 -24.44
N PHE A 103 -13.39 -15.63 -24.60
CA PHE A 103 -13.77 -15.06 -25.88
C PHE A 103 -12.66 -15.25 -26.93
N LEU A 104 -11.40 -14.97 -26.57
CA LEU A 104 -10.25 -15.15 -27.46
C LEU A 104 -10.05 -16.62 -27.81
N GLU A 105 -10.12 -17.52 -26.84
CA GLU A 105 -9.99 -18.97 -27.04
C GLU A 105 -11.09 -19.55 -27.93
N SER A 106 -12.31 -18.99 -27.86
CA SER A 106 -13.42 -19.45 -28.69
C SER A 106 -13.20 -19.23 -30.21
N GLY A 107 -12.26 -18.37 -30.59
CA GLY A 107 -11.99 -18.00 -31.98
C GLY A 107 -13.14 -17.24 -32.68
N LYS A 108 -14.21 -16.88 -31.95
CA LYS A 108 -15.35 -16.15 -32.51
C LYS A 108 -14.93 -14.74 -32.91
N GLY A 109 -15.24 -14.36 -34.15
CA GLY A 109 -14.92 -13.03 -34.67
C GLY A 109 -13.45 -12.81 -35.00
N SER A 110 -12.62 -13.86 -35.01
CA SER A 110 -11.24 -13.79 -35.49
C SER A 110 -11.20 -13.31 -36.94
N ASP A 111 -10.29 -12.39 -37.23
CA ASP A 111 -10.15 -11.72 -38.52
C ASP A 111 -8.76 -11.89 -39.15
N VAL A 112 -7.90 -12.67 -38.50
CA VAL A 112 -6.58 -13.12 -38.96
C VAL A 112 -6.27 -14.53 -38.46
N SER A 113 -5.47 -15.27 -39.22
CA SER A 113 -4.84 -16.52 -38.79
C SER A 113 -3.32 -16.45 -38.91
N PHE A 114 -2.63 -17.27 -38.14
CA PHE A 114 -1.19 -17.44 -38.18
C PHE A 114 -0.83 -18.90 -38.35
N GLU A 115 0.11 -19.21 -39.23
CA GLU A 115 0.69 -20.53 -39.37
C GLU A 115 2.06 -20.53 -38.68
N VAL A 116 2.21 -21.34 -37.63
CA VAL A 116 3.39 -21.39 -36.77
C VAL A 116 3.73 -22.85 -36.51
N ASP A 117 4.92 -23.28 -36.93
CA ASP A 117 5.36 -24.68 -36.79
C ASP A 117 4.33 -25.71 -37.33
N GLY A 118 3.66 -25.37 -38.44
CA GLY A 118 2.61 -26.19 -39.04
C GLY A 118 1.24 -26.14 -38.32
N GLU A 119 1.12 -25.45 -37.19
CA GLU A 119 -0.14 -25.21 -36.49
C GLU A 119 -0.79 -23.89 -36.92
N VAL A 120 -2.13 -23.86 -36.99
CA VAL A 120 -2.89 -22.66 -37.38
C VAL A 120 -3.60 -22.06 -36.17
N PHE A 121 -3.30 -20.80 -35.88
CA PHE A 121 -3.90 -20.02 -34.79
C PHE A 121 -4.80 -18.92 -35.33
N THR A 122 -6.07 -18.89 -34.95
CA THR A 122 -6.95 -17.76 -35.26
C THR A 122 -6.83 -16.68 -34.18
N ALA A 123 -6.88 -15.41 -34.56
CA ALA A 123 -6.75 -14.29 -33.63
C ALA A 123 -7.51 -13.05 -34.09
N HIS A 124 -7.48 -12.01 -33.25
CA HIS A 124 -8.15 -10.73 -33.47
C HIS A 124 -7.10 -9.62 -33.67
N LYS A 125 -7.08 -9.00 -34.85
CA LYS A 125 -6.09 -7.96 -35.21
C LYS A 125 -6.06 -6.82 -34.20
N LEU A 126 -7.22 -6.40 -33.70
CA LEU A 126 -7.33 -5.31 -32.73
C LEU A 126 -6.61 -5.64 -31.42
N VAL A 127 -6.75 -6.87 -30.93
CA VAL A 127 -6.14 -7.32 -29.68
C VAL A 127 -4.63 -7.39 -29.85
N LEU A 128 -4.16 -7.93 -30.97
CA LEU A 128 -2.73 -8.01 -31.28
C LEU A 128 -2.08 -6.62 -31.43
N ALA A 129 -2.74 -5.72 -32.16
CA ALA A 129 -2.26 -4.36 -32.34
C ALA A 129 -2.26 -3.53 -31.06
N ALA A 130 -3.21 -3.77 -30.15
CA ALA A 130 -3.21 -3.14 -28.83
C ALA A 130 -2.04 -3.60 -27.96
N ARG A 131 -1.57 -4.85 -28.14
CA ARG A 131 -0.55 -5.47 -27.29
C ARG A 131 0.86 -5.42 -27.84
N SER A 132 1.01 -5.29 -29.15
CA SER A 132 2.32 -5.31 -29.78
C SER A 132 2.39 -4.21 -30.83
N PRO A 133 3.32 -3.23 -30.67
CA PRO A 133 3.56 -2.24 -31.71
C PRO A 133 4.03 -2.89 -33.02
N VAL A 134 4.70 -4.05 -32.94
CA VAL A 134 5.11 -4.84 -34.12
C VAL A 134 3.89 -5.36 -34.86
N PHE A 135 2.94 -6.02 -34.16
CA PHE A 135 1.69 -6.45 -34.81
C PHE A 135 0.85 -5.27 -35.29
N ARG A 136 0.83 -4.15 -34.56
CA ARG A 136 0.14 -2.94 -35.00
C ARG A 136 0.70 -2.42 -36.33
N ALA A 137 2.03 -2.34 -36.46
CA ALA A 137 2.69 -1.92 -37.68
C ALA A 137 2.45 -2.93 -38.83
N GLN A 138 2.54 -4.23 -38.54
CA GLN A 138 2.32 -5.28 -39.54
C GLN A 138 0.88 -5.32 -40.06
N LEU A 139 -0.11 -5.13 -39.17
CA LEU A 139 -1.53 -5.30 -39.48
C LEU A 139 -2.25 -4.01 -39.90
N TYR A 140 -1.70 -2.84 -39.55
CA TYR A 140 -2.32 -1.54 -39.81
C TYR A 140 -1.35 -0.49 -40.35
N GLY A 141 -0.05 -0.80 -40.46
CA GLY A 141 0.95 0.11 -40.98
C GLY A 141 1.00 0.15 -42.51
N PRO A 142 1.92 0.97 -43.07
CA PRO A 142 2.03 1.18 -44.52
C PRO A 142 2.44 -0.06 -45.29
N MET A 143 3.09 -1.02 -44.62
CA MET A 143 3.53 -2.31 -45.18
C MET A 143 2.49 -3.42 -45.00
N LYS A 144 1.27 -3.07 -44.56
CA LYS A 144 0.21 -4.05 -44.39
C LYS A 144 -0.11 -4.70 -45.72
N ASP A 145 0.05 -6.01 -45.77
CA ASP A 145 -0.37 -6.78 -46.92
C ASP A 145 -1.90 -6.84 -46.98
N HIS A 146 -2.48 -6.31 -48.06
CA HIS A 146 -3.91 -6.00 -48.15
C HIS A 146 -4.79 -7.26 -48.26
N ASN A 147 -4.20 -8.42 -48.56
CA ASN A 147 -4.94 -9.66 -48.82
C ASN A 147 -4.62 -10.79 -47.82
N THR A 148 -3.83 -10.50 -46.79
CA THR A 148 -3.20 -11.55 -45.98
C THR A 148 -4.06 -11.87 -44.77
N LYS A 149 -4.96 -12.83 -44.97
CA LYS A 149 -5.76 -13.44 -43.90
C LYS A 149 -4.94 -14.44 -43.07
N CYS A 150 -3.86 -15.00 -43.62
CA CYS A 150 -2.97 -15.94 -42.96
C CYS A 150 -1.52 -15.43 -42.99
N ILE A 151 -0.88 -15.29 -41.83
CA ILE A 151 0.50 -14.83 -41.69
C ILE A 151 1.37 -16.00 -41.23
N LYS A 152 2.40 -16.35 -41.99
CA LYS A 152 3.34 -17.40 -41.60
C LYS A 152 4.41 -16.85 -40.66
N VAL A 153 4.68 -17.55 -39.55
CA VAL A 153 5.74 -17.23 -38.59
C VAL A 153 6.72 -18.40 -38.58
N GLU A 154 7.94 -18.16 -39.06
CA GLU A 154 8.95 -19.21 -39.25
C GLU A 154 9.90 -19.33 -38.04
N ASP A 155 10.15 -18.22 -37.33
CA ASP A 155 11.11 -18.15 -36.20
C ASP A 155 10.42 -18.18 -34.83
N MET A 156 9.37 -19.00 -34.67
CA MET A 156 8.68 -19.11 -33.38
C MET A 156 8.06 -20.50 -33.20
N GLU A 157 8.17 -21.06 -32.01
CA GLU A 157 7.47 -22.28 -31.64
C GLU A 157 5.99 -22.00 -31.35
N ALA A 158 5.12 -22.93 -31.72
CA ALA A 158 3.67 -22.83 -31.50
C ALA A 158 3.26 -22.50 -30.04
N PRO A 159 3.85 -23.10 -28.99
CA PRO A 159 3.52 -22.76 -27.59
C PRO A 159 3.87 -21.32 -27.21
N VAL A 160 5.00 -20.81 -27.71
CA VAL A 160 5.45 -19.42 -27.48
C VAL A 160 4.52 -18.45 -28.19
N PHE A 161 4.17 -18.76 -29.44
CA PHE A 161 3.23 -17.94 -30.20
C PHE A 161 1.87 -17.86 -29.51
N LYS A 162 1.35 -18.99 -29.02
CA LYS A 162 0.06 -19.04 -28.31
C LYS A 162 0.03 -18.10 -27.09
N LEU A 163 1.14 -17.98 -26.36
CA LEU A 163 1.28 -17.10 -25.20
C LEU A 163 1.22 -15.60 -25.57
N VAL A 164 1.80 -15.23 -26.71
CA VAL A 164 1.83 -13.84 -27.18
C VAL A 164 0.45 -13.41 -27.72
N THR A 165 -0.24 -14.34 -28.37
CA THR A 165 -1.44 -14.07 -29.18
C THR A 165 -2.73 -14.17 -28.37
N ILE A 166 -2.82 -15.14 -27.47
CA ILE A 166 -3.96 -15.32 -26.55
C ILE A 166 -3.58 -14.60 -25.26
N MET A 167 -4.49 -13.81 -24.67
CA MET A 167 -4.26 -13.38 -23.28
C MET A 167 -4.19 -14.69 -22.52
N PRO A 168 -3.06 -15.11 -21.90
CA PRO A 168 -3.19 -16.14 -20.90
C PRO A 168 -4.20 -15.54 -19.91
N SER A 169 -5.36 -16.18 -19.79
CA SER A 169 -6.12 -16.01 -18.57
C SER A 169 -5.09 -16.27 -17.46
N SER A 170 -5.03 -15.46 -16.40
CA SER A 170 -3.97 -15.55 -15.39
C SER A 170 -3.82 -16.96 -14.75
N LEU A 171 -4.64 -17.92 -15.15
CA LEU A 171 -4.72 -19.31 -14.72
C LEU A 171 -4.03 -20.31 -15.68
N ASP A 172 -3.65 -19.92 -16.91
CA ASP A 172 -3.15 -20.87 -17.94
C ASP A 172 -1.64 -20.80 -18.24
N LEU A 173 -0.88 -20.01 -17.47
CA LEU A 173 0.59 -20.10 -17.48
C LEU A 173 1.00 -21.44 -16.85
N ASN A 174 1.06 -22.49 -17.66
CA ASN A 174 1.52 -23.79 -17.21
C ASN A 174 3.06 -23.86 -17.18
N GLU A 175 3.57 -24.78 -16.38
CA GLU A 175 5.01 -25.02 -16.21
C GLU A 175 5.73 -25.26 -17.56
N LYS A 176 5.06 -25.93 -18.50
CA LYS A 176 5.63 -26.21 -19.83
C LYS A 176 5.84 -24.95 -20.66
N MET A 177 4.89 -24.01 -20.64
CA MET A 177 4.99 -22.72 -21.33
C MET A 177 6.06 -21.84 -20.69
N LEU A 178 6.10 -21.80 -19.36
CA LEU A 178 7.15 -21.08 -18.63
C LEU A 178 8.54 -21.63 -18.96
N ASN A 179 8.70 -22.95 -18.95
CA ASN A 179 9.95 -23.61 -19.31
C ASN A 179 10.37 -23.33 -20.76
N SER A 180 9.42 -23.32 -21.71
CA SER A 180 9.69 -22.97 -23.11
C SER A 180 10.16 -21.51 -23.24
N VAL A 181 9.49 -20.55 -22.58
CA VAL A 181 9.94 -19.15 -22.57
C VAL A 181 11.34 -19.01 -21.96
N MET A 182 11.61 -19.68 -20.84
CA MET A 182 12.90 -19.64 -20.16
C MET A 182 14.05 -20.24 -20.98
N GLN A 183 13.75 -21.08 -21.98
CA GLN A 183 14.74 -21.67 -22.89
C GLN A 183 15.02 -20.79 -24.12
N THR A 184 14.25 -19.72 -24.34
CA THR A 184 14.48 -18.82 -25.48
C THR A 184 15.68 -17.90 -25.26
N ASP A 185 16.43 -17.63 -26.32
CA ASP A 185 17.54 -16.66 -26.31
C ASP A 185 17.09 -15.26 -25.85
N GLY A 186 15.82 -14.90 -26.10
CA GLY A 186 15.24 -13.65 -25.64
C GLY A 186 15.13 -13.55 -24.12
N PHE A 187 14.90 -14.68 -23.43
CA PHE A 187 14.89 -14.72 -21.97
C PHE A 187 16.30 -14.59 -21.37
N GLU A 188 17.29 -15.28 -21.94
CA GLU A 188 18.70 -15.09 -21.54
C GLU A 188 19.16 -13.65 -21.79
N TYR A 189 18.84 -13.08 -22.96
CA TYR A 189 19.15 -11.67 -23.24
C TYR A 189 18.48 -10.71 -22.26
N LEU A 190 17.22 -10.97 -21.87
CA LEU A 190 16.49 -10.17 -20.88
C LEU A 190 17.18 -10.23 -19.50
N LYS A 191 17.63 -11.43 -19.10
CA LYS A 191 18.34 -11.66 -17.84
C LYS A 191 19.68 -10.93 -17.79
N GLU A 192 20.41 -10.90 -18.90
CA GLU A 192 21.69 -10.18 -19.00
C GLU A 192 21.49 -8.65 -19.12
N SER A 193 20.55 -8.21 -19.96
CA SER A 193 20.41 -6.80 -20.33
C SER A 193 19.56 -6.00 -19.35
N CYS A 194 18.54 -6.61 -18.74
CA CYS A 194 17.50 -5.91 -17.96
C CYS A 194 17.07 -6.71 -16.71
N PRO A 195 17.97 -6.99 -15.75
CA PRO A 195 17.65 -7.83 -14.58
C PRO A 195 16.55 -7.24 -13.68
N SER A 196 16.42 -5.91 -13.61
CA SER A 196 15.34 -5.25 -12.86
C SER A 196 13.95 -5.54 -13.44
N VAL A 197 13.83 -5.55 -14.77
CA VAL A 197 12.57 -5.87 -15.48
C VAL A 197 12.20 -7.32 -15.25
N LEU A 198 13.17 -8.23 -15.32
CA LEU A 198 12.96 -9.64 -15.00
C LEU A 198 12.44 -9.84 -13.57
N THR A 199 13.02 -9.12 -12.60
CA THR A 199 12.59 -9.18 -11.19
C THR A 199 11.16 -8.65 -11.01
N GLU A 200 10.82 -7.53 -11.66
CA GLU A 200 9.48 -6.96 -11.63
C GLU A 200 8.44 -7.90 -12.26
N LEU A 201 8.79 -8.56 -13.37
CA LEU A 201 7.94 -9.57 -14.01
C LEU A 201 7.70 -10.79 -13.12
N LEU A 202 8.74 -11.28 -12.43
CA LEU A 202 8.63 -12.40 -11.49
C LEU A 202 7.79 -12.02 -10.27
N GLU A 203 7.97 -10.83 -9.71
CA GLU A 203 7.12 -10.31 -8.65
C GLU A 203 5.67 -10.15 -9.10
N TYR A 204 5.45 -9.66 -10.33
CA TYR A 204 4.12 -9.55 -10.92
C TYR A 204 3.47 -10.94 -10.94
N VAL A 205 4.11 -11.94 -11.57
CA VAL A 205 3.61 -13.33 -11.65
C VAL A 205 3.33 -13.92 -10.26
N ALA A 206 4.21 -13.75 -9.29
CA ALA A 206 4.02 -14.25 -7.92
C ALA A 206 2.82 -13.60 -7.21
N ARG A 207 2.57 -12.31 -7.43
CA ARG A 207 1.39 -11.61 -6.86
C ARG A 207 0.07 -12.12 -7.45
N PHE A 208 0.04 -12.64 -8.69
CA PHE A 208 -1.17 -13.25 -9.24
C PHE A 208 -1.50 -14.60 -8.60
N THR A 209 -0.49 -15.39 -8.24
CA THR A 209 -0.69 -16.69 -7.58
C THR A 209 -1.22 -16.56 -6.16
N GLU A 210 -0.91 -15.47 -5.45
CA GLU A 210 -1.39 -15.23 -4.08
C GLU A 210 -2.84 -14.74 -4.03
N HIS A 211 -3.32 -14.02 -5.05
CA HIS A 211 -4.72 -13.61 -5.14
C HIS A 211 -5.67 -14.78 -5.43
N SER A 212 -5.19 -15.87 -6.06
CA SER A 212 -5.96 -17.11 -6.20
C SER A 212 -6.12 -17.88 -4.89
N ASP A 213 -5.14 -17.83 -3.98
CA ASP A 213 -5.19 -18.57 -2.71
C ASP A 213 -6.06 -17.89 -1.64
N PHE A 214 -6.21 -16.55 -1.67
CA PHE A 214 -7.16 -15.84 -0.81
C PHE A 214 -8.62 -16.11 -1.23
N MET A 215 -8.86 -16.59 -2.46
CA MET A 215 -10.18 -16.82 -3.04
C MET A 215 -10.74 -18.25 -2.81
N CYS A 216 -9.97 -19.18 -2.23
CA CYS A 216 -10.43 -20.57 -2.00
C CYS A 216 -10.66 -20.95 -0.51
N LYS A 217 -10.14 -20.19 0.45
CA LYS A 217 -10.38 -20.44 1.89
C LYS A 217 -11.49 -19.54 2.45
N HIS A 218 -12.73 -19.76 2.04
CA HIS A 218 -13.93 -19.44 2.85
C HIS A 218 -15.12 -20.35 2.48
N ARG A 219 -14.85 -21.60 2.13
CA ARG A 219 -15.87 -22.64 2.06
C ARG A 219 -15.64 -23.61 3.22
N ASN A 220 -16.27 -23.31 4.35
CA ASN A 220 -16.79 -24.22 5.38
C ASN A 220 -16.73 -23.55 6.76
N GLU A 221 -17.75 -22.79 7.12
CA GLU A 221 -18.34 -22.93 8.46
C GLU A 221 -19.80 -22.46 8.44
N ALA A 222 -20.65 -23.31 9.01
CA ALA A 222 -22.09 -23.20 9.00
C ALA A 222 -22.59 -22.10 9.92
N ILE A 223 -23.56 -21.28 9.47
CA ILE A 223 -24.58 -20.71 10.37
C ILE A 223 -25.93 -20.69 9.64
N LEU A 224 -26.82 -21.55 10.10
CA LEU A 224 -28.27 -21.44 9.92
C LEU A 224 -28.75 -20.21 10.69
N ASP A 225 -29.34 -19.22 10.02
CA ASP A 225 -30.54 -18.57 10.57
C ASP A 225 -31.30 -17.83 9.47
N GLY A 226 -32.52 -18.28 9.24
CA GLY A 226 -33.44 -17.64 8.31
C GLY A 226 -34.09 -16.44 9.00
N SER A 227 -33.85 -15.24 8.48
CA SER A 227 -34.71 -14.09 8.80
C SER A 227 -34.93 -13.20 7.58
N ASP A 228 -36.21 -12.97 7.29
CA ASP A 228 -36.71 -12.07 6.25
C ASP A 228 -36.55 -10.60 6.67
N VAL A 229 -36.38 -9.72 5.68
CA VAL A 229 -36.07 -8.29 5.77
C VAL A 229 -37.21 -7.41 6.31
N ASN A 230 -38.26 -8.01 6.87
CA ASN A 230 -39.46 -7.30 7.33
C ASN A 230 -39.81 -7.45 8.81
N GLY A 231 -38.83 -7.74 9.68
CA GLY A 231 -38.79 -7.25 11.07
C GLY A 231 -40.07 -7.35 11.94
N ARG A 232 -40.96 -8.33 11.75
CA ARG A 232 -42.15 -8.53 12.58
C ARG A 232 -42.04 -9.82 13.37
N ARG A 233 -41.84 -9.66 14.67
CA ARG A 233 -41.78 -10.74 15.67
C ARG A 233 -43.20 -11.26 15.95
N VAL A 234 -43.55 -12.43 15.45
CA VAL A 234 -44.79 -13.12 15.83
C VAL A 234 -44.54 -13.87 17.14
N LYS A 235 -45.22 -13.47 18.22
CA LYS A 235 -45.28 -14.25 19.46
C LYS A 235 -46.18 -15.47 19.22
N GLN A 236 -45.63 -16.68 19.38
CA GLN A 236 -46.44 -17.89 19.54
C GLN A 236 -47.20 -17.81 20.87
N ARG A 237 -48.53 -17.97 20.82
CA ARG A 237 -49.35 -18.25 22.01
C ARG A 237 -49.19 -19.74 22.36
N LEU A 238 -48.87 -20.01 23.62
CA LEU A 238 -49.23 -21.27 24.28
C LEU A 238 -50.69 -21.18 24.73
#